data_AF-A0A7S2Q924-F1
#
_entry.id   AF-A0A7S2Q924-F1
#
_cell.length_a   1.000
_cell.length_b   1.000
_cell.length_c   1.000
_cell.angle_alpha   90.00
_cell.angle_beta   90.00
_cell.angle_gamma   90.00
#
_symmetry.space_group_name_H-M   'P 1'
#
loop_
_entity.id
_entity.type
_entity.pdbx_description
1 polymer ?
#
loop_
_entity_poly.entity_id
_entity_poly.type
_entity_poly.pdbx_seq_one_letter_code
_entity_poly.pdbx_strand_id
1 'polypeptide(L)'
;MVELLVRLAADSPRHFLKLKMNWIDIITVVASVVELYVFGFLEVQSDSMALMRLLRLMKLAKILRIMRVVRLFHQLRVLVTSLVATIGALTWSIIFLATVQAIAAIFMTQLNYDYLQDETQDPAVQTEVHEYFGRWTRSMLTMHQITLAPAAWGYIGRVLIFKVSPLYATFFVAFGWGVTFAVVNVISAIFLKQTLAAAAGDGEVAIMERMAKKRKDVEKLRDIFKEGDRDGSGSVDWHEFRNMIKNPRVRAWLGILELDVTDMATVFNLLDDGDGQIEFEEFISGVMKCRGAARGVEVVALIADFRRIQAQVHELRKAT
;
A
#
# COMPACT_ATOMS: atom_id res chain seq x y z
N MET A 1 32.64 1.31 -2.17
CA MET A 1 32.98 2.02 -3.42
C MET A 1 33.15 1.04 -4.56
N VAL A 2 33.98 -0.01 -4.40
CA VAL A 2 34.21 -1.04 -5.43
C VAL A 2 32.92 -1.68 -5.95
N GLU A 3 32.01 -2.13 -5.08
CA GLU A 3 30.71 -2.70 -5.50
C GLU A 3 29.86 -1.73 -6.36
N LEU A 4 29.87 -0.43 -6.05
CA LEU A 4 29.12 0.58 -6.79
C LEU A 4 29.76 0.84 -8.16
N LEU A 5 31.08 0.88 -8.23
CA LEU A 5 31.85 1.04 -9.47
C LEU A 5 31.67 -0.16 -10.39
N VAL A 6 31.67 -1.38 -9.84
CA VAL A 6 31.41 -2.62 -10.60
C VAL A 6 29.98 -2.63 -11.15
N ARG A 7 28.98 -2.21 -10.37
CA ARG A 7 27.59 -2.10 -10.87
C ARG A 7 27.41 -1.00 -11.92
N LEU A 8 28.08 0.14 -11.76
CA LEU A 8 28.08 1.22 -12.74
C LEU A 8 28.80 0.83 -14.05
N ALA A 9 29.77 -0.08 -13.97
CA ALA A 9 30.48 -0.62 -15.13
C ALA A 9 29.70 -1.76 -15.81
N ALA A 10 28.94 -2.56 -15.04
CA ALA A 10 28.15 -3.68 -15.55
C ALA A 10 26.80 -3.23 -16.15
N ASP A 11 26.11 -2.27 -15.52
CA ASP A 11 24.88 -1.67 -16.04
C ASP A 11 25.20 -0.39 -16.83
N SER A 12 24.55 -0.18 -17.99
CA SER A 12 24.66 1.11 -18.69
C SER A 12 24.32 2.28 -17.72
N PRO A 13 25.11 3.37 -17.68
CA PRO A 13 24.91 4.47 -16.73
C PRO A 13 23.48 5.04 -16.74
N ARG A 14 22.82 5.01 -17.91
CA ARG A 14 21.44 5.46 -18.09
C ARG A 14 20.40 4.51 -17.48
N HIS A 15 20.69 3.21 -17.40
CA HIS A 15 19.84 2.23 -16.75
C HIS A 15 20.04 2.27 -15.24
N PHE A 16 21.30 2.36 -14.79
CA PHE A 16 21.66 2.43 -13.38
C PHE A 16 21.04 3.66 -12.67
N LEU A 17 21.01 4.82 -13.33
CA LEU A 17 20.43 6.07 -12.77
C LEU A 17 18.90 6.12 -12.77
N LYS A 18 18.21 5.28 -13.55
CA LYS A 18 16.74 5.18 -13.56
C LYS A 18 16.18 4.40 -12.37
N LEU A 19 16.99 3.53 -11.76
CA LEU A 19 16.60 2.76 -10.58
C LEU A 19 16.67 3.64 -9.33
N LYS A 20 15.51 3.99 -8.76
CA LYS A 20 15.38 4.79 -7.52
C LYS A 20 16.22 4.22 -6.35
N MET A 21 16.48 2.92 -6.36
CA MET A 21 17.24 2.23 -5.30
C MET A 21 18.76 2.48 -5.37
N ASN A 22 19.31 2.73 -6.56
CA ASN A 22 20.74 2.99 -6.74
C ASN A 22 21.13 4.38 -6.23
N TRP A 23 20.17 5.32 -6.15
CA TRP A 23 20.38 6.64 -5.57
C TRP A 23 20.75 6.58 -4.08
N ILE A 24 20.16 5.67 -3.30
CA ILE A 24 20.53 5.49 -1.88
C ILE A 24 21.97 5.02 -1.76
N ASP A 25 22.40 4.13 -2.66
CA ASP A 25 23.77 3.63 -2.65
C ASP A 25 24.77 4.72 -3.05
N ILE A 26 24.44 5.55 -4.04
CA ILE A 26 25.22 6.73 -4.42
C ILE A 26 25.32 7.71 -3.25
N ILE A 27 24.19 8.11 -2.64
CA ILE A 27 24.15 9.05 -1.50
C ILE A 27 25.02 8.55 -0.36
N THR A 28 24.94 7.26 -0.05
CA THR A 28 25.73 6.65 1.02
C THR A 28 27.22 6.68 0.71
N VAL A 29 27.61 6.39 -0.54
CA VAL A 29 29.02 6.46 -0.96
C VAL A 29 29.51 7.90 -0.90
N VAL A 30 28.75 8.85 -1.44
CA VAL A 30 29.08 10.28 -1.42
C VAL A 30 29.21 10.79 0.01
N ALA A 31 28.24 10.50 0.89
CA ALA A 31 28.30 10.88 2.30
C ALA A 31 29.55 10.33 3.00
N SER A 32 29.95 9.11 2.66
CA SER A 32 31.15 8.47 3.22
C SER A 32 32.45 9.09 2.71
N VAL A 33 32.47 9.53 1.44
CA VAL A 33 33.61 10.23 0.82
C VAL A 33 33.73 11.64 1.39
N VAL A 34 32.62 12.36 1.50
CA VAL A 34 32.54 13.68 2.13
C VAL A 34 33.03 13.60 3.57
N GLU A 35 32.59 12.59 4.33
CA GLU A 35 33.08 12.39 5.69
C GLU A 35 34.59 12.14 5.75
N LEU A 36 35.13 11.27 4.87
CA LEU A 36 36.55 10.93 4.90
C LEU A 36 37.46 12.11 4.51
N TYR A 37 37.11 12.80 3.42
CA TYR A 37 37.99 13.82 2.82
C TYR A 37 37.63 15.24 3.23
N VAL A 38 36.35 15.59 3.28
CA VAL A 38 35.91 16.96 3.58
C VAL A 38 35.93 17.22 5.07
N PHE A 39 35.42 16.29 5.89
CA PHE A 39 35.38 16.52 7.34
C PHE A 39 36.76 16.35 7.99
N GLY A 40 37.57 15.40 7.52
CA GLY A 40 38.96 15.26 7.97
C GLY A 40 39.79 16.52 7.67
N PHE A 41 39.58 17.15 6.51
CA PHE A 41 40.27 18.39 6.16
C PHE A 41 39.73 19.62 6.92
N LEU A 42 38.39 19.73 7.05
CA LEU A 42 37.75 20.85 7.74
C LEU A 42 37.93 20.81 9.26
N GLU A 43 37.94 19.64 9.91
CA GLU A 43 38.21 19.52 11.36
C GLU A 43 39.63 20.00 11.71
N VAL A 44 40.59 19.90 10.79
CA VAL A 44 41.97 20.38 10.98
C VAL A 44 42.09 21.91 10.80
N GLN A 45 41.21 22.51 9.99
CA GLN A 45 41.31 23.93 9.61
C GLN A 45 40.31 24.84 10.34
N SER A 46 39.21 24.31 10.90
CA SER A 46 38.14 25.09 11.53
C SER A 46 38.29 25.18 13.05
N ASP A 47 38.42 26.40 13.56
CA ASP A 47 38.39 26.71 15.00
C ASP A 47 36.96 26.85 15.57
N SER A 48 35.94 26.82 14.71
CA SER A 48 34.56 27.06 15.13
C SER A 48 33.92 25.81 15.77
N MET A 49 33.63 25.89 17.07
CA MET A 49 32.99 24.79 17.80
C MET A 49 31.61 24.40 17.26
N ALA A 50 30.86 25.34 16.67
CA ALA A 50 29.54 25.07 16.08
C ALA A 50 29.64 24.21 14.82
N LEU A 51 30.62 24.48 13.93
CA LEU A 51 30.84 23.64 12.75
C LEU A 51 31.33 22.25 13.16
N MET A 52 32.23 22.14 14.15
CA MET A 52 32.64 20.83 14.66
C MET A 52 31.46 20.00 15.20
N ARG A 53 30.46 20.62 15.84
CA ARG A 53 29.24 19.92 16.28
C ARG A 53 28.37 19.47 15.11
N LEU A 54 28.17 20.33 14.11
CA LEU A 54 27.42 20.00 12.90
C LEU A 54 28.08 18.85 12.11
N LEU A 55 29.41 18.89 11.97
CA LEU A 55 30.19 17.83 11.34
C LEU A 55 30.06 16.50 12.09
N ARG A 56 30.03 16.52 13.43
CA ARG A 56 29.76 15.33 14.25
C ARG A 56 28.36 14.76 14.00
N LEU A 57 27.33 15.60 13.88
CA LEU A 57 25.96 15.14 13.56
C LEU A 57 25.88 14.51 12.17
N MET A 58 26.64 15.04 11.20
CA MET A 58 26.71 14.46 9.86
C MET A 58 27.32 13.06 9.84
N LYS A 59 28.12 12.66 10.85
CA LYS A 59 28.62 11.28 10.99
C LYS A 59 27.48 10.27 11.19
N LEU A 60 26.29 10.70 11.64
CA LEU A 60 25.09 9.86 11.73
C LEU A 60 24.57 9.43 10.34
N ALA A 61 24.96 10.09 9.25
CA ALA A 61 24.61 9.68 7.89
C ALA A 61 25.12 8.25 7.56
N LYS A 62 26.12 7.75 8.28
CA LYS A 62 26.56 6.34 8.21
C LYS A 62 25.44 5.34 8.52
N ILE A 63 24.42 5.73 9.31
CA ILE A 63 23.24 4.90 9.64
C ILE A 63 22.45 4.55 8.37
N LEU A 64 22.50 5.39 7.33
CA LEU A 64 21.87 5.09 6.03
C LEU A 64 22.41 3.81 5.39
N ARG A 65 23.61 3.35 5.78
CA ARG A 65 24.16 2.04 5.36
C ARG A 65 23.35 0.86 5.89
N ILE A 66 22.64 1.00 7.01
CA ILE A 66 21.77 -0.05 7.56
C ILE A 66 20.63 -0.36 6.59
N MET A 67 20.14 0.64 5.85
CA MET A 67 19.17 0.43 4.77
C MET A 67 19.69 -0.57 3.74
N ARG A 68 21.01 -0.70 3.57
CA ARG A 68 21.60 -1.74 2.70
C ARG A 68 21.42 -3.14 3.24
N VAL A 69 21.62 -3.32 4.55
CA VAL A 69 21.51 -4.61 5.25
C VAL A 69 20.05 -5.06 5.33
N VAL A 70 19.13 -4.12 5.58
CA VAL A 70 17.69 -4.39 5.58
C VAL A 70 17.20 -4.95 4.24
N ARG A 71 17.88 -4.62 3.13
CA ARG A 71 17.58 -5.17 1.79
C ARG A 71 17.98 -6.63 1.60
N LEU A 72 18.89 -7.16 2.42
CA LEU A 72 19.33 -8.57 2.36
C LEU A 72 18.25 -9.51 2.90
N PHE A 73 17.46 -9.03 3.86
CA PHE A 73 16.37 -9.79 4.45
C PHE A 73 15.06 -9.47 3.72
N HIS A 74 14.55 -10.45 2.97
CA HIS A 74 13.31 -10.30 2.20
C HIS A 74 12.16 -9.74 3.05
N GLN A 75 11.94 -10.28 4.26
CA GLN A 75 10.87 -9.84 5.16
C GLN A 75 11.03 -8.37 5.61
N LEU A 76 12.24 -7.94 5.96
CA LEU A 76 12.49 -6.55 6.40
C LEU A 76 12.39 -5.57 5.22
N ARG A 77 12.83 -5.98 4.02
CA ARG A 77 12.73 -5.17 2.80
C ARG A 77 11.27 -4.85 2.46
N VAL A 78 10.37 -5.82 2.57
CA VAL A 78 8.93 -5.63 2.31
C VAL A 78 8.34 -4.58 3.26
N LEU A 79 8.63 -4.71 4.56
CA LEU A 79 8.18 -3.76 5.58
C LEU A 79 8.70 -2.33 5.32
N VAL A 80 9.99 -2.20 5.02
CA VAL A 80 10.60 -0.88 4.75
C VAL A 80 10.08 -0.27 3.44
N THR A 81 9.89 -1.08 2.39
CA THR A 81 9.34 -0.59 1.13
C THR A 81 7.90 -0.07 1.31
N SER A 82 7.11 -0.79 2.11
CA SER A 82 5.75 -0.37 2.49
C SER A 82 5.77 0.93 3.31
N LEU A 83 6.72 1.08 4.24
CA LEU A 83 6.87 2.30 5.04
C LEU A 83 7.32 3.49 4.20
N VAL A 84 8.25 3.30 3.27
CA VAL A 84 8.69 4.38 2.36
C VAL A 84 7.55 4.81 1.42
N ALA A 85 6.71 3.88 0.98
CA ALA A 85 5.55 4.19 0.15
C ALA A 85 4.52 5.07 0.88
N THR A 86 4.37 4.93 2.20
CA THR A 86 3.42 5.71 3.00
C THR A 86 3.95 7.09 3.41
N ILE A 87 5.27 7.32 3.38
CA ILE A 87 5.88 8.62 3.74
C ILE A 87 5.23 9.78 2.96
N GLY A 88 5.01 9.62 1.66
CA GLY A 88 4.45 10.69 0.83
C GLY A 88 3.08 11.19 1.31
N ALA A 89 2.19 10.29 1.70
CA ALA A 89 0.87 10.66 2.21
C ALA A 89 0.89 11.10 3.68
N LEU A 90 1.79 10.53 4.48
CA LEU A 90 2.04 11.00 5.84
C LEU A 90 2.53 12.44 5.84
N THR A 91 3.40 12.83 4.91
CA THR A 91 3.89 14.21 4.80
C THR A 91 2.74 15.20 4.62
N TRP A 92 1.82 14.93 3.68
CA TRP A 92 0.66 15.81 3.47
C TRP A 92 -0.28 15.85 4.67
N SER A 93 -0.45 14.71 5.33
CA SER A 93 -1.24 14.61 6.56
C SER A 93 -0.66 15.45 7.70
N ILE A 94 0.66 15.40 7.88
CA ILE A 94 1.38 16.20 8.88
C ILE A 94 1.29 17.69 8.54
N ILE A 95 1.46 18.07 7.27
CA ILE A 95 1.34 19.47 6.83
C ILE A 95 -0.07 20.00 7.11
N PHE A 96 -1.10 19.21 6.78
CA PHE A 96 -2.49 19.58 7.05
C PHE A 96 -2.73 19.75 8.55
N LEU A 97 -2.30 18.78 9.38
CA LEU A 97 -2.42 18.86 10.83
C LEU A 97 -1.67 20.09 11.40
N ALA A 98 -0.45 20.35 10.92
CA ALA A 98 0.33 21.52 11.33
C ALA A 98 -0.37 22.83 10.97
N THR A 99 -1.08 22.89 9.83
CA THR A 99 -1.86 24.06 9.41
C THR A 99 -3.04 24.29 10.37
N VAL A 100 -3.79 23.23 10.70
CA VAL A 100 -4.89 23.30 11.68
C VAL A 100 -4.37 23.74 13.05
N GLN A 101 -3.24 23.19 13.50
CA GLN A 101 -2.58 23.59 14.74
C GLN A 101 -2.14 25.06 14.73
N ALA A 102 -1.58 25.55 13.62
CA ALA A 102 -1.16 26.94 13.49
C ALA A 102 -2.33 27.91 13.57
N ILE A 103 -3.45 27.61 12.90
CA ILE A 103 -4.68 28.41 12.97
C ILE A 103 -5.20 28.46 14.41
N ALA A 104 -5.29 27.30 15.07
CA ALA A 104 -5.74 27.19 16.45
C ALA A 104 -4.81 27.93 17.43
N ALA A 105 -3.49 27.86 17.21
CA ALA A 105 -2.50 28.56 18.01
C ALA A 105 -2.63 30.08 17.88
N ILE A 106 -2.75 30.61 16.65
CA ILE A 106 -2.96 32.04 16.40
C ILE A 106 -4.26 32.50 17.06
N PHE A 107 -5.35 31.75 16.88
CA PHE A 107 -6.64 32.06 17.48
C PHE A 107 -6.54 32.14 19.02
N MET A 108 -5.86 31.18 19.66
CA MET A 108 -5.66 31.19 21.11
C MET A 108 -4.77 32.33 21.59
N THR A 109 -3.70 32.68 20.85
CA THR A 109 -2.87 33.85 21.18
C THR A 109 -3.71 35.13 21.13
N GLN A 110 -4.56 35.29 20.11
CA GLN A 110 -5.41 36.48 19.96
C GLN A 110 -6.46 36.55 21.07
N LEU A 111 -7.13 35.44 21.38
CA LEU A 111 -8.13 35.40 22.45
C LEU A 111 -7.58 35.73 23.84
N ASN A 112 -6.30 35.38 24.11
CA ASN A 112 -5.68 35.64 25.41
C ASN A 112 -4.95 36.99 25.48
N TYR A 113 -4.88 37.72 24.36
CA TYR A 113 -4.11 38.97 24.29
C TYR A 113 -4.62 40.00 25.29
N ASP A 114 -5.93 40.25 25.32
CA ASP A 114 -6.54 41.24 26.21
C ASP A 114 -6.38 40.83 27.69
N TYR A 115 -6.59 39.56 28.02
CA TYR A 115 -6.42 39.03 29.38
C TYR A 115 -4.97 39.14 29.89
N LEU A 116 -4.00 38.99 29.00
CA LEU A 116 -2.57 39.09 29.33
C LEU A 116 -2.09 40.54 29.50
N GLN A 117 -2.85 41.54 29.04
CA GLN A 117 -2.51 42.96 29.22
C GLN A 117 -3.24 43.61 30.39
N ASP A 118 -4.25 42.94 30.94
CA ASP A 118 -5.06 43.48 32.03
C ASP A 118 -4.33 43.38 33.38
N GLU A 119 -3.72 44.48 33.83
CA GLU A 119 -2.98 44.54 35.11
C GLU A 119 -3.86 44.29 36.36
N THR A 120 -5.19 44.21 36.21
CA THR A 120 -6.11 43.96 37.33
C THR A 120 -6.29 42.47 37.67
N GLN A 121 -5.83 41.57 36.79
CA GLN A 121 -5.97 40.12 36.98
C GLN A 121 -4.88 39.54 37.89
N ASP A 122 -5.09 38.30 38.34
CA ASP A 122 -4.12 37.58 39.18
C ASP A 122 -2.78 37.36 38.41
N PRO A 123 -1.66 37.94 38.87
CA PRO A 123 -0.36 37.81 38.20
C PRO A 123 0.13 36.37 38.08
N ALA A 124 -0.25 35.49 39.02
CA ALA A 124 0.13 34.08 38.98
C ALA A 124 -0.54 33.36 37.81
N VAL A 125 -1.82 33.64 37.57
CA VAL A 125 -2.58 33.06 36.45
C VAL A 125 -2.12 33.63 35.11
N GLN A 126 -1.82 34.94 35.05
CA GLN A 126 -1.28 35.55 33.84
C GLN A 126 0.07 34.96 33.43
N THR A 127 0.94 34.68 34.40
CA THR A 127 2.24 34.04 34.12
C THR A 127 2.05 32.63 33.54
N GLU A 128 1.13 31.84 34.12
CA GLU A 128 0.78 30.50 33.65
C GLU A 128 0.18 30.54 32.23
N VAL A 129 -0.76 31.46 31.96
CA VAL A 129 -1.35 31.66 30.63
C VAL A 129 -0.31 32.16 29.63
N HIS A 130 0.65 33.00 30.04
CA HIS A 130 1.71 33.52 29.18
C HIS A 130 2.76 32.46 28.81
N GLU A 131 3.01 31.47 29.68
CA GLU A 131 3.85 30.32 29.35
C GLU A 131 3.24 29.45 28.25
N TYR A 132 1.92 29.24 28.28
CA TYR A 132 1.23 28.43 27.28
C TYR A 132 0.89 29.23 26.01
N PHE A 133 0.27 30.41 26.15
CA PHE A 133 -0.35 31.14 25.04
C PHE A 133 0.23 32.53 24.77
N GLY A 134 1.27 32.95 25.50
CA GLY A 134 1.80 34.32 25.41
C GLY A 134 2.42 34.70 24.07
N ARG A 135 3.02 33.73 23.35
CA ARG A 135 3.55 33.94 21.99
C ARG A 135 2.97 32.89 21.06
N TRP A 136 2.93 33.19 19.76
CA TRP A 136 2.43 32.24 18.76
C TRP A 136 3.23 30.92 18.77
N THR A 137 4.55 30.97 18.99
CA THR A 137 5.41 29.77 19.06
C THR A 137 5.12 28.90 20.29
N ARG A 138 4.83 29.53 21.43
CA ARG A 138 4.40 28.84 22.65
C ARG A 138 3.02 28.22 22.45
N SER A 139 2.09 29.00 21.90
CA SER A 139 0.74 28.53 21.56
C SER A 139 0.79 27.34 20.60
N MET A 140 1.66 27.39 19.58
CA MET A 140 1.86 26.28 18.63
C MET A 140 2.36 25.02 19.34
N LEU A 141 3.34 25.15 20.24
CA LEU A 141 3.85 24.03 21.03
C LEU A 141 2.77 23.47 21.96
N THR A 142 1.97 24.32 22.60
CA THR A 142 0.86 23.93 23.47
C THR A 142 -0.24 23.22 22.69
N MET A 143 -0.65 23.73 21.53
CA MET A 143 -1.63 23.05 20.66
C MET A 143 -1.08 21.71 20.14
N HIS A 144 0.21 21.64 19.84
CA HIS A 144 0.89 20.40 19.47
C HIS A 144 0.90 19.38 20.62
N GLN A 145 1.18 19.84 21.84
CA GLN A 145 1.15 19.03 23.06
C GLN A 145 -0.26 18.46 23.33
N ILE A 146 -1.30 19.29 23.20
CA ILE A 146 -2.70 18.85 23.33
C ILE A 146 -3.10 17.85 22.24
N THR A 147 -2.56 17.99 21.03
CA THR A 147 -2.83 17.06 19.94
C THR A 147 -2.19 15.68 20.16
N LEU A 148 -0.92 15.64 20.57
CA LEU A 148 -0.16 14.40 20.74
C LEU A 148 -0.50 13.67 22.04
N ALA A 149 -0.72 14.42 23.10
CA ALA A 149 -1.08 13.90 24.40
C ALA A 149 -2.46 14.45 24.76
N PRO A 150 -3.56 13.73 24.41
CA PRO A 150 -4.92 14.22 24.65
C PRO A 150 -5.05 14.74 26.06
N ALA A 151 -4.61 13.98 27.08
CA ALA A 151 -4.61 14.33 28.51
C ALA A 151 -4.04 15.72 28.86
N ALA A 152 -3.20 16.30 28.00
CA ALA A 152 -2.67 17.65 28.19
C ALA A 152 -3.73 18.74 28.27
N TRP A 153 -4.87 18.53 27.60
CA TRP A 153 -6.03 19.42 27.72
C TRP A 153 -6.51 19.60 29.17
N GLY A 154 -6.31 18.59 30.02
CA GLY A 154 -6.83 18.58 31.38
C GLY A 154 -6.15 19.58 32.30
N TYR A 155 -4.84 19.80 32.17
CA TYR A 155 -4.14 20.82 32.96
C TYR A 155 -4.12 22.18 32.25
N ILE A 156 -3.86 22.24 30.94
CA ILE A 156 -3.82 23.51 30.20
C ILE A 156 -5.22 24.13 30.05
N GLY A 157 -6.19 23.33 29.63
CA GLY A 157 -7.54 23.81 29.32
C GLY A 157 -8.33 24.20 30.57
N ARG A 158 -8.15 23.48 31.69
CA ARG A 158 -8.84 23.82 32.96
C ARG A 158 -8.40 25.16 33.52
N VAL A 159 -7.13 25.55 33.36
CA VAL A 159 -6.64 26.87 33.78
C VAL A 159 -7.42 27.97 33.05
N LEU A 160 -7.58 27.86 31.73
CA LEU A 160 -8.34 28.83 30.92
C LEU A 160 -9.85 28.81 31.25
N ILE A 161 -10.45 27.62 31.39
CA ILE A 161 -11.89 27.47 31.61
C ILE A 161 -12.31 28.01 32.98
N PHE A 162 -11.56 27.69 34.03
CA PHE A 162 -11.96 28.03 35.41
C PHE A 162 -11.36 29.33 35.91
N LYS A 163 -10.20 29.76 35.40
CA LYS A 163 -9.53 30.98 35.87
C LYS A 163 -9.66 32.19 34.92
N VAL A 164 -10.00 31.99 33.65
CA VAL A 164 -10.14 33.08 32.66
C VAL A 164 -11.59 33.24 32.22
N SER A 165 -12.14 32.25 31.51
CA SER A 165 -13.53 32.29 31.06
C SER A 165 -14.07 30.89 30.73
N PRO A 166 -15.30 30.55 31.14
CA PRO A 166 -15.94 29.29 30.77
C PRO A 166 -16.09 29.09 29.25
N LEU A 167 -16.07 30.16 28.46
CA LEU A 167 -16.19 30.09 26.99
C LEU A 167 -15.04 29.33 26.33
N TYR A 168 -13.87 29.23 26.96
CA TYR A 168 -12.77 28.41 26.42
C TYR A 168 -13.13 26.92 26.34
N ALA A 169 -14.13 26.45 27.10
CA ALA A 169 -14.59 25.06 27.06
C ALA A 169 -15.10 24.68 25.67
N THR A 170 -15.81 25.57 24.98
CA THR A 170 -16.33 25.29 23.63
C THR A 170 -15.21 25.11 22.63
N PHE A 171 -14.13 25.91 22.73
CA PHE A 171 -12.96 25.78 21.88
C PHE A 171 -12.25 24.44 22.10
N PHE A 172 -11.92 24.07 23.34
CA PHE A 172 -11.18 22.83 23.61
C PHE A 172 -12.00 21.57 23.27
N VAL A 173 -13.31 21.59 23.49
CA VAL A 173 -14.19 20.47 23.08
C VAL A 173 -14.25 20.37 21.56
N ALA A 174 -14.48 21.48 20.85
CA ALA A 174 -14.53 21.49 19.39
C ALA A 174 -13.19 21.08 18.77
N PHE A 175 -12.07 21.60 19.29
CA PHE A 175 -10.73 21.25 18.84
C PHE A 175 -10.40 19.77 19.13
N GLY A 176 -10.72 19.28 20.33
CA GLY A 176 -10.50 17.89 20.71
C GLY A 176 -11.28 16.92 19.82
N TRP A 177 -12.57 17.20 19.57
CA TRP A 177 -13.35 16.37 18.65
C TRP A 177 -12.84 16.47 17.22
N GLY A 178 -12.56 17.67 16.72
CA GLY A 178 -12.07 17.87 15.35
C GLY A 178 -10.71 17.18 15.10
N VAL A 179 -9.73 17.39 15.98
CA VAL A 179 -8.37 16.90 15.75
C VAL A 179 -8.21 15.43 16.13
N THR A 180 -8.72 15.02 17.29
CA THR A 180 -8.55 13.64 17.77
C THR A 180 -9.44 12.67 17.00
N PHE A 181 -10.71 13.00 16.76
CA PHE A 181 -11.62 12.09 16.05
C PHE A 181 -11.54 12.17 14.54
N ALA A 182 -11.44 13.37 13.95
CA ALA A 182 -11.43 13.47 12.49
C ALA A 182 -10.01 13.31 11.93
N VAL A 183 -9.03 14.08 12.40
CA VAL A 183 -7.72 14.11 11.73
C VAL A 183 -6.88 12.88 12.04
N VAL A 184 -6.65 12.52 13.31
CA VAL A 184 -5.78 11.38 13.66
C VAL A 184 -6.35 10.04 13.17
N ASN A 185 -7.66 9.84 13.28
CA ASN A 185 -8.29 8.60 12.78
C ASN A 185 -8.30 8.53 11.26
N VAL A 186 -8.52 9.65 10.55
CA VAL A 186 -8.43 9.68 9.08
C VAL A 186 -7.01 9.38 8.61
N ILE A 187 -5.99 9.94 9.25
CA ILE A 187 -4.58 9.64 8.95
C ILE A 187 -4.29 8.14 9.16
N SER A 188 -4.74 7.60 10.29
CA SER A 188 -4.59 6.17 10.60
C SER A 188 -5.27 5.28 9.56
N ALA A 189 -6.47 5.66 9.10
CA ALA A 189 -7.21 4.94 8.08
C ALA A 189 -6.52 5.00 6.70
N ILE A 190 -6.01 6.17 6.31
CA ILE A 190 -5.25 6.35 5.05
C ILE A 190 -3.96 5.52 5.10
N PHE A 191 -3.25 5.55 6.22
CA PHE A 191 -2.03 4.76 6.43
C PHE A 191 -2.30 3.26 6.33
N LEU A 192 -3.37 2.78 6.96
CA LEU A 192 -3.80 1.38 6.86
C LEU A 192 -4.13 1.00 5.41
N LYS A 193 -4.91 1.84 4.71
CA LYS A 193 -5.28 1.61 3.30
C LYS A 193 -4.05 1.49 2.40
N GLN A 194 -3.06 2.37 2.58
CA GLN A 194 -1.83 2.34 1.80
C GLN A 194 -0.94 1.17 2.16
N THR A 195 -0.87 0.80 3.44
CA THR A 195 -0.11 -0.38 3.90
C THR A 195 -0.69 -1.65 3.30
N LEU A 196 -2.02 -1.79 3.28
CA LEU A 196 -2.71 -2.92 2.65
C LEU A 196 -2.50 -2.94 1.12
N ALA A 197 -2.51 -1.78 0.47
CA ALA A 197 -2.23 -1.68 -0.97
C ALA A 197 -0.77 -2.03 -1.30
N ALA A 198 0.19 -1.64 -0.46
CA ALA A 198 1.60 -2.01 -0.61
C ALA A 198 1.81 -3.52 -0.42
N ALA A 199 1.16 -4.12 0.58
CA ALA A 199 1.20 -5.56 0.81
C ALA A 199 0.56 -6.35 -0.35
N ALA A 200 -0.52 -5.84 -0.95
CA ALA A 200 -1.11 -6.43 -2.15
C ALA A 200 -0.25 -6.26 -3.42
N GLY A 201 0.67 -5.28 -3.41
CA GLY A 201 1.61 -5.00 -4.49
C GLY A 201 2.83 -5.92 -4.53
N ASP A 202 3.06 -6.73 -3.49
CA ASP A 202 4.04 -7.82 -3.54
C ASP A 202 3.48 -8.94 -4.41
N GLY A 203 3.73 -8.79 -5.72
CA GLY A 203 3.27 -9.72 -6.75
C GLY A 203 3.59 -11.18 -6.43
N GLU A 204 4.67 -11.47 -5.71
CA GLU A 204 5.01 -12.83 -5.29
C GLU A 204 3.98 -13.46 -4.34
N VAL A 205 3.50 -12.70 -3.34
CA VAL A 205 2.48 -13.18 -2.40
C VAL A 205 1.14 -13.32 -3.10
N ALA A 206 0.76 -12.33 -3.92
CA ALA A 206 -0.47 -12.38 -4.71
C ALA A 206 -0.46 -13.52 -5.74
N ILE A 207 0.70 -13.82 -6.36
CA ILE A 207 0.88 -14.95 -7.26
C ILE A 207 0.77 -16.27 -6.49
N MET A 208 1.42 -16.38 -5.32
CA MET A 208 1.33 -17.57 -4.46
C MET A 208 -0.11 -17.84 -4.02
N GLU A 209 -0.87 -16.82 -3.60
CA GLU A 209 -2.28 -16.96 -3.25
C GLU A 209 -3.14 -17.39 -4.45
N ARG A 210 -2.92 -16.80 -5.63
CA ARG A 210 -3.62 -17.18 -6.87
C ARG A 210 -3.30 -18.61 -7.27
N MET A 211 -2.05 -19.04 -7.18
CA MET A 211 -1.63 -20.42 -7.47
C MET A 211 -2.23 -21.40 -6.47
N ALA A 212 -2.23 -21.06 -5.17
CA ALA A 212 -2.84 -21.88 -4.13
C ALA A 212 -4.37 -22.02 -4.33
N LYS A 213 -5.05 -20.93 -4.69
CA LYS A 213 -6.49 -20.97 -5.02
C LYS A 213 -6.75 -21.84 -6.25
N LYS A 214 -5.97 -21.66 -7.33
CA LYS A 214 -6.09 -22.48 -8.54
C LYS A 214 -5.88 -23.97 -8.26
N ARG A 215 -4.91 -24.32 -7.39
CA ARG A 215 -4.67 -25.71 -6.98
C ARG A 215 -5.85 -26.29 -6.21
N LYS A 216 -6.42 -25.53 -5.27
CA LYS A 216 -7.64 -25.94 -4.54
C LYS A 216 -8.85 -26.10 -5.45
N ASP A 217 -9.01 -25.22 -6.45
CA ASP A 217 -10.08 -25.34 -7.45
C ASP A 217 -9.93 -26.64 -8.26
N VAL A 218 -8.70 -26.97 -8.71
CA VAL A 218 -8.39 -28.21 -9.43
C VAL A 218 -8.63 -29.46 -8.58
N GLU A 219 -8.22 -29.45 -7.31
CA GLU A 219 -8.46 -30.58 -6.39
C GLU A 219 -9.95 -30.85 -6.22
N LYS A 220 -10.77 -29.81 -6.08
CA LYS A 220 -12.24 -29.97 -5.98
C LYS A 220 -12.89 -30.43 -7.27
N LEU A 221 -12.42 -29.96 -8.43
CA LEU A 221 -12.89 -30.45 -9.73
C LEU A 221 -12.59 -31.94 -9.90
N ARG A 222 -11.44 -32.40 -9.38
CA ARG A 222 -11.10 -33.83 -9.33
C ARG A 222 -12.04 -34.64 -8.46
N ASP A 223 -12.42 -34.11 -7.31
CA ASP A 223 -13.36 -34.79 -6.41
C ASP A 223 -14.75 -34.89 -7.05
N ILE A 224 -15.20 -33.82 -7.74
CA ILE A 224 -16.46 -33.83 -8.51
C ILE A 224 -16.42 -34.84 -9.65
N PHE A 225 -15.32 -34.88 -10.41
CA PHE A 225 -15.16 -35.81 -11.52
C PHE A 225 -15.22 -37.27 -11.05
N LYS A 226 -14.54 -37.59 -9.94
CA LYS A 226 -14.59 -38.92 -9.33
C LYS A 226 -15.96 -39.31 -8.77
N GLU A 227 -16.80 -38.34 -8.40
CA GLU A 227 -18.19 -38.59 -7.98
C GLU A 227 -19.10 -38.85 -9.21
N GLY A 228 -18.72 -38.32 -10.37
CA GLY A 228 -19.41 -38.49 -11.66
C GLY A 228 -19.10 -39.82 -12.34
N ASP A 229 -17.82 -40.21 -12.37
CA ASP A 229 -17.30 -41.50 -12.89
C ASP A 229 -17.72 -42.64 -11.94
N ARG A 230 -18.86 -43.27 -12.23
CA ARG A 230 -19.46 -44.29 -11.35
C ARG A 230 -18.96 -45.69 -11.67
N ASP A 231 -18.59 -45.92 -12.92
CA ASP A 231 -18.05 -47.20 -13.36
C ASP A 231 -16.53 -47.32 -13.13
N GLY A 232 -15.86 -46.22 -12.80
CA GLY A 232 -14.42 -46.17 -12.52
C GLY A 232 -13.58 -46.31 -13.78
N SER A 233 -14.14 -45.98 -14.94
CA SER A 233 -13.48 -46.07 -16.24
C SER A 233 -12.35 -45.03 -16.40
N GLY A 234 -12.38 -43.95 -15.62
CA GLY A 234 -11.47 -42.81 -15.75
C GLY A 234 -11.96 -41.75 -16.74
N SER A 235 -13.11 -41.97 -17.38
CA SER A 235 -13.82 -41.04 -18.24
C SER A 235 -15.27 -40.87 -17.75
N VAL A 236 -15.96 -39.82 -18.19
CA VAL A 236 -17.37 -39.59 -17.88
C VAL A 236 -18.17 -39.58 -19.17
N ASP A 237 -19.08 -40.53 -19.32
CA ASP A 237 -19.97 -40.60 -20.49
C ASP A 237 -21.16 -39.61 -20.39
N TRP A 238 -21.94 -39.49 -21.46
CA TRP A 238 -23.11 -38.60 -21.48
C TRP A 238 -24.16 -38.90 -20.39
N HIS A 239 -24.39 -40.18 -20.05
CA HIS A 239 -25.35 -40.57 -19.01
C HIS A 239 -24.83 -40.22 -17.61
N GLU A 240 -23.56 -40.44 -17.36
CA GLU A 240 -22.88 -40.10 -16.12
C GLU A 240 -22.82 -38.57 -15.94
N PHE A 241 -22.43 -37.84 -16.98
CA PHE A 241 -22.40 -36.37 -16.99
C PHE A 241 -23.77 -35.76 -16.70
N ARG A 242 -24.82 -36.30 -17.32
CA ARG A 242 -26.21 -35.88 -17.09
C ARG A 242 -26.66 -36.12 -15.64
N ASN A 243 -26.19 -37.19 -15.02
CA ASN A 243 -26.49 -37.49 -13.62
C ASN A 243 -25.65 -36.65 -12.65
N MET A 244 -24.40 -36.36 -13.02
CA MET A 244 -23.49 -35.50 -12.27
C MET A 244 -24.03 -34.06 -12.16
N ILE A 245 -24.52 -33.46 -13.26
CA ILE A 245 -25.06 -32.08 -13.25
C ILE A 245 -26.39 -31.96 -12.48
N LYS A 246 -27.17 -33.05 -12.38
CA LYS A 246 -28.39 -33.07 -11.54
C LYS A 246 -28.08 -32.93 -10.04
N ASN A 247 -26.85 -33.23 -9.61
CA ASN A 247 -26.44 -33.05 -8.23
C ASN A 247 -26.37 -31.54 -7.89
N PRO A 248 -27.16 -31.06 -6.90
CA PRO A 248 -27.18 -29.63 -6.53
C PRO A 248 -25.81 -29.09 -6.12
N ARG A 249 -24.95 -29.94 -5.53
CA ARG A 249 -23.58 -29.53 -5.15
C ARG A 249 -22.71 -29.27 -6.36
N VAL A 250 -22.76 -30.14 -7.37
CA VAL A 250 -21.98 -29.97 -8.60
C VAL A 250 -22.44 -28.72 -9.35
N ARG A 251 -23.76 -28.52 -9.44
CA ARG A 251 -24.35 -27.34 -10.09
C ARG A 251 -23.96 -26.03 -9.38
N ALA A 252 -23.91 -26.03 -8.05
CA ALA A 252 -23.40 -24.89 -7.28
C ALA A 252 -21.91 -24.63 -7.54
N TRP A 253 -21.08 -25.68 -7.63
CA TRP A 253 -19.65 -25.56 -7.93
C TRP A 253 -19.37 -25.06 -9.35
N LEU A 254 -20.09 -25.57 -10.35
CA LEU A 254 -20.02 -25.07 -11.72
C LEU A 254 -20.47 -23.61 -11.81
N GLY A 255 -21.51 -23.23 -11.05
CA GLY A 255 -21.94 -21.83 -10.93
C GLY A 255 -20.89 -20.92 -10.30
N ILE A 256 -20.14 -21.38 -9.29
CA ILE A 256 -18.99 -20.65 -8.71
C ILE A 256 -17.85 -20.47 -9.74
N LEU A 257 -17.73 -21.42 -10.68
CA LEU A 257 -16.78 -21.35 -11.80
C LEU A 257 -17.33 -20.57 -13.00
N GLU A 258 -18.48 -19.89 -12.84
CA GLU A 258 -19.12 -19.07 -13.87
C GLU A 258 -19.52 -19.87 -15.12
N LEU A 259 -19.75 -21.19 -14.97
CA LEU A 259 -20.26 -22.03 -16.04
C LEU A 259 -21.78 -22.08 -15.98
N ASP A 260 -22.41 -21.54 -17.02
CA ASP A 260 -23.85 -21.64 -17.19
C ASP A 260 -24.25 -23.01 -17.74
N VAL A 261 -24.77 -23.86 -16.85
CA VAL A 261 -25.17 -25.25 -17.16
C VAL A 261 -26.61 -25.34 -17.70
N THR A 262 -27.18 -24.23 -18.18
CA THR A 262 -28.56 -24.20 -18.71
C THR A 262 -28.74 -25.13 -19.92
N ASP A 263 -27.70 -25.31 -20.74
CA ASP A 263 -27.68 -26.29 -21.83
C ASP A 263 -26.59 -27.36 -21.61
N MET A 264 -27.00 -28.46 -20.98
CA MET A 264 -26.10 -29.58 -20.65
C MET A 264 -25.49 -30.25 -21.89
N ALA A 265 -26.18 -30.23 -23.04
CA ALA A 265 -25.69 -30.85 -24.26
C ALA A 265 -24.58 -30.00 -24.88
N THR A 266 -24.78 -28.68 -24.91
CA THR A 266 -23.75 -27.75 -25.37
C THR A 266 -22.50 -27.79 -24.48
N VAL A 267 -22.67 -27.87 -23.15
CA VAL A 267 -21.52 -27.98 -22.24
C VAL A 267 -20.77 -29.29 -22.44
N PHE A 268 -21.45 -30.43 -22.61
CA PHE A 268 -20.78 -31.70 -22.85
C PHE A 268 -19.96 -31.69 -24.14
N ASN A 269 -20.54 -31.22 -25.25
CA ASN A 269 -19.84 -31.11 -26.53
C ASN A 269 -18.70 -30.08 -26.52
N LEU A 270 -18.68 -29.15 -25.55
CA LEU A 270 -17.59 -28.19 -25.35
C LEU A 270 -16.42 -28.79 -24.56
N LEU A 271 -16.68 -29.85 -23.78
CA LEU A 271 -15.69 -30.53 -22.95
C LEU A 271 -15.11 -31.77 -23.66
N ASP A 272 -15.94 -32.48 -24.43
CA ASP A 272 -15.61 -33.65 -25.24
C ASP A 272 -14.79 -33.26 -26.49
N ASP A 273 -13.80 -34.09 -26.85
CA ASP A 273 -12.99 -33.93 -28.07
C ASP A 273 -13.62 -34.57 -29.32
N GLY A 274 -14.76 -35.24 -29.14
CA GLY A 274 -15.58 -35.84 -30.19
C GLY A 274 -15.61 -37.37 -30.13
N ASP A 275 -15.02 -37.99 -29.12
CA ASP A 275 -15.08 -39.43 -28.88
C ASP A 275 -16.32 -39.86 -28.06
N GLY A 276 -17.06 -38.90 -27.51
CA GLY A 276 -18.29 -39.12 -26.74
C GLY A 276 -18.03 -39.48 -25.27
N GLN A 277 -16.79 -39.32 -24.81
CA GLN A 277 -16.32 -39.52 -23.44
C GLN A 277 -15.62 -38.24 -22.99
N ILE A 278 -15.62 -37.95 -21.70
CA ILE A 278 -14.85 -36.82 -21.15
C ILE A 278 -13.82 -37.36 -20.20
N GLU A 279 -12.54 -37.31 -20.59
CA GLU A 279 -11.44 -37.63 -19.70
C GLU A 279 -11.22 -36.51 -18.66
N PHE A 280 -10.55 -36.85 -17.56
CA PHE A 280 -10.30 -35.87 -16.48
C PHE A 280 -9.51 -34.64 -16.96
N GLU A 281 -8.53 -34.82 -17.85
CA GLU A 281 -7.75 -33.70 -18.41
C GLU A 281 -8.62 -32.80 -19.29
N GLU A 282 -9.54 -33.37 -20.05
CA GLU A 282 -10.50 -32.67 -20.90
C GLU A 282 -11.52 -31.91 -20.08
N PHE A 283 -12.07 -32.55 -19.04
CA PHE A 283 -12.96 -31.91 -18.08
C PHE A 283 -12.33 -30.68 -17.45
N ILE A 284 -11.10 -30.80 -16.92
CA ILE A 284 -10.40 -29.64 -16.34
C ILE A 284 -10.09 -28.58 -17.39
N SER A 285 -9.54 -28.99 -18.54
CA SER A 285 -9.13 -28.08 -19.61
C SER A 285 -10.33 -27.29 -20.12
N GLY A 286 -11.45 -27.95 -20.40
CA GLY A 286 -12.67 -27.36 -20.89
C GLY A 286 -13.36 -26.47 -19.84
N VAL A 287 -13.45 -26.92 -18.58
CA VAL A 287 -13.98 -26.09 -17.47
C VAL A 287 -13.12 -24.85 -17.25
N MET A 288 -11.80 -24.96 -17.35
CA MET A 288 -10.88 -23.83 -17.18
C MET A 288 -10.87 -22.87 -18.38
N LYS A 289 -11.14 -23.36 -19.60
CA LYS A 289 -11.27 -22.55 -20.83
C LYS A 289 -12.61 -21.82 -20.88
N CYS A 290 -13.69 -22.46 -20.44
CA CYS A 290 -15.04 -21.89 -20.43
C CYS A 290 -15.31 -21.02 -19.19
N ARG A 291 -14.33 -20.89 -18.28
CA ARG A 291 -14.44 -20.09 -17.06
C ARG A 291 -14.47 -18.59 -17.38
N GLY A 292 -15.63 -17.98 -17.16
CA GLY A 292 -15.85 -16.53 -17.22
C GLY A 292 -15.95 -15.99 -18.65
N ALA A 293 -15.98 -14.66 -18.78
CA ALA A 293 -16.11 -14.01 -20.08
C ALA A 293 -14.86 -14.21 -20.95
N ALA A 294 -15.07 -14.42 -22.26
CA ALA A 294 -13.99 -14.53 -23.24
C ALA A 294 -13.01 -13.36 -23.10
N ARG A 295 -11.72 -13.68 -22.91
CA ARG A 295 -10.69 -12.66 -22.73
C ARG A 295 -10.50 -11.89 -24.03
N GLY A 296 -10.22 -10.59 -23.96
CA GLY A 296 -10.00 -9.77 -25.16
C GLY A 296 -8.94 -10.35 -26.12
N VAL A 297 -7.93 -11.05 -25.59
CA VAL A 297 -6.91 -11.75 -26.39
C VAL A 297 -7.50 -12.94 -27.15
N GLU A 298 -8.40 -13.71 -26.55
CA GLU A 298 -9.07 -14.86 -27.19
C GLU A 298 -10.00 -14.40 -28.32
N VAL A 299 -10.72 -13.29 -28.10
CA VAL A 299 -11.55 -12.66 -29.15
C VAL A 299 -10.69 -12.18 -30.32
N VAL A 300 -9.55 -11.55 -30.04
CA VAL A 300 -8.61 -11.11 -31.08
C VAL A 300 -8.01 -12.29 -31.84
N ALA A 301 -7.68 -13.39 -31.16
CA ALA A 301 -7.20 -14.63 -31.79
C ALA A 301 -8.26 -15.22 -32.72
N LEU A 302 -9.52 -15.31 -32.27
CA LEU A 302 -10.64 -15.77 -33.09
C LEU A 302 -10.84 -14.91 -34.35
N ILE A 303 -10.75 -13.57 -34.21
CA ILE A 303 -10.83 -12.65 -35.35
C ILE A 303 -9.69 -12.90 -36.34
N ALA A 304 -8.48 -13.18 -35.85
CA ALA A 304 -7.34 -13.48 -36.71
C ALA A 304 -7.52 -14.80 -37.46
N ASP A 305 -8.01 -15.85 -36.79
CA ASP A 305 -8.28 -17.14 -37.41
C ASP A 305 -9.41 -17.05 -38.43
N PHE A 306 -10.49 -16.31 -38.11
CA PHE A 306 -11.58 -16.05 -39.04
C PHE A 306 -11.09 -15.35 -40.32
N ARG A 307 -10.19 -14.37 -40.20
CA ARG A 307 -9.57 -13.71 -41.36
C ARG A 307 -8.72 -14.67 -42.20
N ARG A 308 -7.98 -15.59 -41.57
CA ARG A 308 -7.20 -16.60 -42.30
C ARG A 308 -8.11 -17.56 -43.07
N ILE A 309 -9.19 -18.01 -42.44
CA ILE A 309 -10.18 -18.89 -43.07
C ILE A 309 -10.84 -18.17 -44.26
N GLN A 310 -11.26 -16.91 -44.10
CA GLN A 310 -11.82 -16.14 -45.20
C GLN A 310 -10.84 -16.00 -46.38
N ALA A 311 -9.54 -15.78 -46.11
CA ALA A 311 -8.52 -15.72 -47.15
C ALA A 311 -8.40 -17.06 -47.89
N GLN A 312 -8.36 -18.19 -47.18
CA GLN A 312 -8.30 -19.52 -47.78
C GLN A 312 -9.53 -19.85 -48.63
N VAL A 313 -10.73 -19.51 -48.14
CA VAL A 313 -11.98 -19.69 -48.89
C VAL A 313 -11.98 -18.83 -50.16
N HIS A 314 -11.44 -17.61 -50.10
CA HIS A 314 -11.35 -16.73 -51.27
C HIS A 314 -10.36 -17.26 -52.32
N GLU A 315 -9.23 -17.84 -51.90
CA GLU A 315 -8.28 -18.53 -52.77
C GLU A 315 -8.91 -19.76 -53.44
N LEU A 316 -9.61 -20.61 -52.68
CA LEU A 316 -10.31 -21.78 -53.23
C LEU A 316 -11.37 -21.38 -54.27
N ARG A 317 -12.12 -20.30 -54.00
CA ARG A 317 -13.12 -19.77 -54.93
C ARG A 317 -12.52 -19.25 -56.24
N LYS A 318 -11.27 -18.77 -56.23
CA LYS A 318 -10.56 -18.35 -57.46
C LYS A 318 -9.99 -19.52 -58.25
N ALA A 319 -9.78 -20.67 -57.61
CA ALA A 319 -9.24 -21.88 -58.21
C ALA A 319 -10.33 -22.78 -58.84
N THR A 320 -11.62 -22.44 -58.69
CA THR A 320 -12.77 -23.15 -59.27
C THR A 320 -13.40 -22.33 -60.38
#